data_AF-A0A7T8JWX6-F1
#
_entry.id   AF-A0A7T8JWX6-F1
#
_cell.length_a   1.000
_cell.length_b   1.000
_cell.length_c   1.000
_cell.angle_alpha   90.00
_cell.angle_beta   90.00
_cell.angle_gamma   90.00
#
_symmetry.space_group_name_H-M   'P 1'
#
loop_
_entity.id
_entity.type
_entity.pdbx_description
1 polymer ?
#
loop_
_entity_poly.entity_id
_entity_poly.type
_entity_poly.pdbx_seq_one_letter_code
_entity_poly.pdbx_strand_id
1 'polypeptide(L)'
;LCSKPKSVEPLKSFLTDVWTNVAMMNYPYPTEFLMPLPGNPVKYICRKMSPTTVPTDPVAILKYVYEGLNVYANYSGKAKCIDMGNADQIGADMWDYQQSCTEMVMPFCYNNVDDMFEKSDWNFTTYAQGCQERWKVTPRPKMADIMYGSKKLKAASNIIF
;
A
#
# COMPACT_ATOMS: atom_id res chain seq x y z
N LEU A 1 -6.41 -16.08 7.83
CA LEU A 1 -6.80 -15.72 6.44
C LEU A 1 -8.14 -16.37 6.14
N CYS A 2 -9.07 -15.67 5.48
CA CYS A 2 -10.39 -16.24 5.12
C CYS A 2 -10.30 -17.28 3.99
N SER A 3 -9.29 -17.13 3.12
CA SER A 3 -8.99 -18.05 2.02
C SER A 3 -7.57 -18.59 2.15
N LYS A 4 -7.35 -19.83 1.69
CA LYS A 4 -5.99 -20.39 1.59
C LYS A 4 -5.30 -19.70 0.40
N PRO A 5 -4.18 -18.98 0.60
CA PRO A 5 -3.47 -18.37 -0.50
C PRO A 5 -2.99 -19.48 -1.46
N LYS A 6 -3.31 -19.34 -2.75
CA LYS A 6 -2.84 -20.24 -3.81
C LYS A 6 -1.35 -20.04 -4.12
N SER A 7 -0.81 -18.88 -3.76
CA SER A 7 0.57 -18.46 -3.99
C SER A 7 1.02 -17.49 -2.90
N VAL A 8 2.34 -17.30 -2.74
CA VAL A 8 2.92 -16.45 -1.68
C VAL A 8 2.93 -14.96 -2.10
N GLU A 9 2.96 -14.69 -3.40
CA GLU A 9 3.06 -13.33 -3.97
C GLU A 9 1.86 -12.44 -3.58
N PRO A 10 0.59 -12.91 -3.67
CA PRO A 10 -0.56 -12.10 -3.24
C PRO A 10 -0.50 -11.75 -1.74
N LEU A 11 0.03 -12.65 -0.91
CA LEU A 11 0.19 -12.41 0.52
C LEU A 11 1.27 -11.33 0.76
N LYS A 12 2.39 -11.38 0.03
CA LYS A 12 3.45 -10.36 0.12
C LYS A 12 2.96 -8.98 -0.36
N SER A 13 2.21 -8.94 -1.46
CA SER A 13 1.62 -7.69 -1.96
C SER A 13 0.66 -7.10 -0.91
N PHE A 14 -0.24 -7.93 -0.38
CA PHE A 14 -1.18 -7.52 0.66
C PHE A 14 -0.48 -6.96 1.91
N LEU A 15 0.61 -7.61 2.38
CA LEU A 15 1.41 -7.09 3.49
C LEU A 15 2.00 -5.71 3.17
N THR A 16 2.55 -5.54 1.97
CA THR A 16 3.12 -4.27 1.50
C THR A 16 2.09 -3.15 1.49
N ASP A 17 0.89 -3.44 1.00
CA ASP A 17 -0.22 -2.49 0.97
C ASP A 17 -0.68 -2.11 2.38
N VAL A 18 -0.77 -3.08 3.30
CA VAL A 18 -1.12 -2.80 4.71
C VAL A 18 -0.09 -1.89 5.37
N TRP A 19 1.21 -2.16 5.21
CA TRP A 19 2.24 -1.30 5.81
C TRP A 19 2.23 0.11 5.24
N THR A 20 1.99 0.25 3.94
CA THR A 20 1.84 1.55 3.29
C THR A 20 0.60 2.29 3.81
N ASN A 21 -0.54 1.62 3.92
CA ASN A 21 -1.78 2.20 4.46
C ASN A 21 -1.63 2.64 5.92
N VAL A 22 -0.98 1.83 6.76
CA VAL A 22 -0.69 2.19 8.16
C VAL A 22 0.22 3.42 8.25
N ALA A 23 1.22 3.53 7.37
CA ALA A 23 2.10 4.68 7.33
C ALA A 23 1.35 5.98 6.94
N MET A 24 0.45 5.90 5.95
CA MET A 24 -0.40 7.03 5.56
C MET A 24 -1.36 7.46 6.68
N MET A 25 -1.83 6.51 7.49
CA MET A 25 -2.81 6.74 8.55
C MET A 25 -2.20 6.89 9.95
N ASN A 26 -0.92 7.25 10.07
CA ASN A 26 -0.23 7.36 11.35
C ASN A 26 -0.61 8.62 12.15
N TYR A 27 -1.91 8.81 12.40
CA TYR A 27 -2.47 9.94 13.12
C TYR A 27 -2.27 9.81 14.63
N PRO A 28 -2.12 10.93 15.37
CA PRO A 28 -1.92 10.89 16.82
C PRO A 28 -3.18 10.52 17.63
N TYR A 29 -4.34 10.45 16.99
CA TYR A 29 -5.63 10.09 17.57
C TYR A 29 -6.27 8.91 16.81
N PRO A 30 -7.25 8.21 17.42
CA PRO A 30 -7.96 7.12 16.75
C PRO A 30 -8.72 7.61 15.52
N THR A 31 -8.64 6.87 14.41
CA THR A 31 -9.32 7.22 13.16
C THR A 31 -10.08 6.03 12.58
N GLU A 32 -11.13 6.30 11.80
CA GLU A 32 -11.98 5.27 11.17
C GLU A 32 -12.09 5.45 9.65
N PHE A 33 -11.06 6.00 8.99
CA PHE A 33 -11.15 6.38 7.57
C PHE A 33 -11.20 5.17 6.62
N LEU A 34 -10.14 4.36 6.58
CA LEU A 34 -10.12 3.08 5.84
C LEU A 34 -10.53 1.92 6.76
N MET A 35 -10.01 1.93 7.99
CA MET A 35 -10.26 0.94 9.03
C MET A 35 -10.23 1.66 10.38
N PRO A 36 -10.92 1.14 11.41
CA PRO A 36 -10.80 1.66 12.76
C PRO A 36 -9.38 1.37 13.28
N LEU A 37 -8.59 2.42 13.51
CA LEU A 37 -7.20 2.33 13.99
C LEU A 37 -7.01 3.14 15.28
N PRO A 38 -6.15 2.66 16.21
CA PRO A 38 -5.78 3.42 17.39
C PRO A 38 -4.90 4.63 17.03
N GLY A 39 -4.82 5.61 17.93
CA GLY A 39 -3.84 6.68 17.80
C GLY A 39 -2.40 6.14 17.82
N ASN A 40 -1.57 6.63 16.89
CA ASN A 40 -0.21 6.15 16.59
C ASN A 40 -0.16 4.66 16.23
N PRO A 41 -0.86 4.23 15.15
CA PRO A 41 -0.97 2.82 14.79
C PRO A 41 0.40 2.18 14.49
N VAL A 42 1.34 2.91 13.87
CA VAL A 42 2.70 2.43 13.60
C VAL A 42 3.39 2.00 14.90
N LYS A 43 3.35 2.85 15.93
CA LYS A 43 3.99 2.56 17.22
C LYS A 43 3.39 1.34 17.89
N TYR A 44 2.08 1.17 17.80
CA TYR A 44 1.38 0.03 18.39
C TYR A 44 1.74 -1.29 17.68
N ILE A 45 1.77 -1.25 16.34
CA ILE A 45 2.18 -2.38 15.50
C ILE A 45 3.64 -2.76 15.74
N CYS A 46 4.57 -1.78 15.72
CA CYS A 46 5.99 -2.05 16.00
C CYS A 46 6.17 -2.66 17.39
N ARG A 47 5.43 -2.20 18.41
CA ARG A 47 5.50 -2.81 19.76
C ARG A 47 5.07 -4.28 19.78
N LYS A 48 4.15 -4.68 18.91
CA LYS A 48 3.69 -6.06 18.77
C LYS A 48 4.64 -6.90 17.90
N MET A 49 5.31 -6.26 16.95
CA MET A 49 6.24 -6.90 16.02
C MET A 49 7.69 -6.96 16.51
N SER A 50 8.08 -6.17 17.50
CA SER A 50 9.43 -6.15 18.09
C SER A 50 9.48 -7.01 19.36
N PRO A 51 9.84 -8.29 19.26
CA PRO A 51 10.18 -9.08 20.44
C PRO A 51 11.47 -8.56 21.07
N THR A 52 11.62 -8.81 22.37
CA THR A 52 12.86 -8.54 23.13
C THR A 52 14.07 -9.30 22.58
N THR A 53 13.82 -10.41 21.88
CA THR A 53 14.82 -11.22 21.19
C THR A 53 14.28 -11.59 19.81
N VAL A 54 15.00 -11.24 18.73
CA VAL A 54 14.62 -11.65 17.37
C VAL A 54 14.74 -13.17 17.27
N PRO A 55 13.63 -13.91 17.12
CA PRO A 55 13.69 -15.35 17.00
C PRO A 55 14.36 -15.73 15.68
N THR A 56 15.22 -16.74 15.71
CA THR A 56 15.77 -17.37 14.49
C THR A 56 14.77 -18.29 13.78
N ASP A 57 13.68 -18.66 14.45
CA ASP A 57 12.61 -19.50 13.89
C ASP A 57 11.70 -18.69 12.94
N PRO A 58 11.64 -19.03 11.64
CA PRO A 58 10.76 -18.37 10.67
C PRO A 58 9.29 -18.38 11.07
N VAL A 59 8.82 -19.44 11.76
CA VAL A 59 7.41 -19.55 12.19
C VAL A 59 7.10 -18.54 13.29
N ALA A 60 8.03 -18.33 14.22
CA ALA A 60 7.91 -17.32 15.25
C ALA A 60 7.89 -15.90 14.65
N ILE A 61 8.71 -15.61 13.63
CA ILE A 61 8.70 -14.31 12.93
C ILE A 61 7.34 -14.06 12.27
N LEU A 62 6.80 -15.05 11.55
CA LEU A 62 5.48 -14.93 10.91
C LEU A 62 4.36 -14.71 11.93
N LYS A 63 4.48 -15.25 13.14
CA LYS A 63 3.53 -14.99 14.22
C LYS A 63 3.54 -13.53 14.67
N TYR A 64 4.71 -12.89 14.77
CA TYR A 64 4.80 -11.46 15.09
C TYR A 64 4.22 -10.57 13.99
N VAL A 65 4.47 -10.92 12.72
CA VAL A 65 3.85 -10.25 11.57
C VAL A 65 2.32 -10.36 11.63
N TYR A 66 1.79 -11.53 11.97
CA TYR A 66 0.36 -11.75 12.15
C TYR A 66 -0.23 -10.92 13.30
N GLU A 67 0.46 -10.81 14.44
CA GLU A 67 0.03 -9.96 15.56
C GLU A 67 -0.04 -8.47 15.15
N GLY A 68 0.93 -7.99 14.36
CA GLY A 68 0.90 -6.65 13.78
C GLY A 68 -0.27 -6.44 12.83
N LEU A 69 -0.50 -7.39 11.92
CA LEU A 69 -1.66 -7.37 11.01
C LEU A 69 -3.00 -7.39 11.74
N ASN A 70 -3.09 -8.12 12.85
CA ASN A 70 -4.32 -8.21 13.64
C ASN A 70 -4.72 -6.84 14.23
N VAL A 71 -3.76 -5.96 14.51
CA VAL A 71 -4.04 -4.57 14.91
C VAL A 71 -4.71 -3.80 13.77
N TYR A 72 -4.26 -3.97 12.53
CA TYR A 72 -4.87 -3.31 11.38
C TYR A 72 -6.22 -3.92 10.99
N ALA A 73 -6.31 -5.24 10.94
CA ALA A 73 -7.48 -5.96 10.45
C ALA A 73 -8.60 -6.12 11.49
N ASN A 74 -8.28 -6.12 12.78
CA ASN A 74 -9.24 -6.50 13.83
C ASN A 74 -9.16 -5.61 15.08
N TYR A 75 -8.81 -4.33 14.95
CA TYR A 75 -8.84 -3.41 16.09
C TYR A 75 -10.23 -3.33 16.75
N SER A 76 -11.30 -3.40 15.96
CA SER A 76 -12.69 -3.36 16.44
C SER A 76 -13.23 -4.71 16.95
N GLY A 77 -12.46 -5.80 16.84
CA GLY A 77 -12.89 -7.16 17.23
C GLY A 77 -13.94 -7.79 16.31
N LYS A 78 -14.30 -7.15 15.19
CA LYS A 78 -15.37 -7.60 14.28
C LYS A 78 -14.89 -8.59 13.22
N ALA A 79 -13.60 -8.65 12.90
CA ALA A 79 -13.06 -9.48 11.84
C ALA A 79 -12.70 -10.88 12.36
N LYS A 80 -13.45 -11.90 11.94
CA LYS A 80 -13.16 -13.31 12.27
C LYS A 80 -11.98 -13.87 11.48
N CYS A 81 -11.70 -13.29 10.32
CA CYS A 81 -10.60 -13.68 9.45
C CYS A 81 -10.13 -12.47 8.62
N ILE A 82 -8.84 -12.47 8.27
CA ILE A 82 -8.26 -11.46 7.37
C ILE A 82 -8.59 -11.87 5.93
N ASP A 83 -9.43 -11.08 5.26
CA ASP A 83 -9.70 -11.22 3.84
C ASP A 83 -8.68 -10.38 3.06
N MET A 84 -7.96 -11.01 2.13
CA MET A 84 -6.98 -10.35 1.26
C MET A 84 -7.62 -9.88 -0.06
N GLY A 85 -8.88 -10.25 -0.32
CA GLY A 85 -9.50 -10.13 -1.64
C GLY A 85 -10.45 -8.94 -1.83
N ASN A 86 -10.77 -8.17 -0.80
CA ASN A 86 -11.74 -7.08 -0.88
C ASN A 86 -11.09 -5.76 -0.50
N ALA A 87 -10.37 -5.15 -1.45
CA ALA A 87 -10.29 -3.70 -1.47
C ALA A 87 -11.67 -3.17 -1.90
N ASP A 88 -12.24 -2.24 -1.13
CA ASP A 88 -13.55 -1.65 -1.40
C ASP A 88 -13.66 -1.25 -2.88
N GLN A 89 -14.69 -1.78 -3.55
CA GLN A 89 -14.93 -1.57 -4.99
C GLN A 89 -15.36 -0.13 -5.34
N ILE A 90 -15.41 0.78 -4.37
CA ILE A 90 -15.86 2.14 -4.59
C ILE A 90 -14.66 3.00 -4.98
N GLY A 91 -14.42 3.12 -6.28
CA GLY A 91 -13.43 4.06 -6.86
C GLY A 91 -12.08 3.46 -7.20
N ALA A 92 -11.76 2.23 -6.77
CA ALA A 92 -10.51 1.55 -7.12
C ALA A 92 -10.37 1.33 -8.63
N ASP A 93 -11.44 0.92 -9.33
CA ASP A 93 -11.42 0.72 -10.78
C ASP A 93 -11.29 2.05 -11.54
N MET A 94 -11.97 3.09 -11.06
CA MET A 94 -11.87 4.43 -11.64
C MET A 94 -10.46 5.02 -11.44
N TRP A 95 -9.85 4.76 -10.29
CA TRP A 95 -8.46 5.10 -10.01
C TRP A 95 -7.50 4.32 -10.88
N ASP A 96 -7.70 3.00 -11.04
CA ASP A 96 -6.85 2.17 -11.90
C ASP A 96 -6.88 2.66 -13.36
N TYR A 97 -8.06 3.07 -13.83
CA TYR A 97 -8.22 3.65 -15.17
C TYR A 97 -7.63 5.07 -15.29
N GLN A 98 -8.10 6.02 -14.47
CA GLN A 98 -7.83 7.44 -14.63
C GLN A 98 -6.47 7.86 -14.04
N GLN A 99 -6.13 7.36 -12.86
CA GLN A 99 -4.86 7.67 -12.20
C GLN A 99 -3.73 6.86 -12.83
N SER A 100 -3.84 5.54 -12.75
CA SER A 100 -2.72 4.65 -13.06
C SER A 100 -2.51 4.52 -14.57
N CYS A 101 -3.55 4.18 -15.32
CA CYS A 101 -3.38 3.75 -16.71
C CYS A 101 -3.44 4.87 -17.77
N THR A 102 -3.73 6.12 -17.41
CA THR A 102 -3.85 7.22 -18.38
C THR A 102 -2.97 8.43 -18.05
N GLU A 103 -3.25 9.15 -16.97
CA GLU A 103 -2.69 10.50 -16.75
C GLU A 103 -1.62 10.61 -15.65
N MET A 104 -1.72 9.83 -14.57
CA MET A 104 -0.87 9.93 -13.37
C MET A 104 -0.05 8.66 -13.14
N VAL A 105 0.88 8.41 -14.05
CA VAL A 105 1.83 7.28 -13.95
C VAL A 105 2.84 7.57 -12.83
N MET A 106 2.64 6.94 -11.68
CA MET A 106 3.53 7.07 -10.51
C MET A 106 4.50 5.87 -10.46
N PRO A 107 5.81 6.08 -10.69
CA PRO A 107 6.79 5.01 -10.61
C PRO A 107 7.11 4.68 -9.14
N PHE A 108 6.67 3.52 -8.67
CA PHE A 108 7.06 2.96 -7.38
C PHE A 108 8.06 1.83 -7.58
N CYS A 109 9.16 1.87 -6.83
CA CYS A 109 10.17 0.82 -6.81
C CYS A 109 10.66 0.56 -5.39
N TYR A 110 11.19 -0.64 -5.17
CA TYR A 110 11.76 -1.09 -3.91
C TYR A 110 13.13 -1.68 -4.17
N ASN A 111 14.13 -1.32 -3.36
CA ASN A 111 15.52 -1.69 -3.53
C ASN A 111 16.06 -2.62 -2.42
N ASN A 112 15.29 -2.92 -1.37
CA ASN A 112 15.67 -3.78 -0.24
C ASN A 112 16.95 -3.30 0.51
N VAL A 113 17.34 -2.04 0.35
CA VAL A 113 18.50 -1.42 0.99
C VAL A 113 18.08 -0.19 1.78
N ASP A 114 17.38 0.73 1.12
CA ASP A 114 16.80 1.93 1.73
C ASP A 114 15.36 1.68 2.21
N ASP A 115 14.79 0.53 1.86
CA ASP A 115 13.46 0.07 2.24
C ASP A 115 13.47 -1.34 2.83
N MET A 116 12.38 -1.69 3.52
CA MET A 116 12.18 -2.99 4.16
C MET A 116 11.48 -4.01 3.26
N PHE A 117 11.30 -3.69 1.97
CA PHE A 117 10.52 -4.50 1.03
C PHE A 117 11.44 -5.30 0.11
N GLU A 118 10.90 -6.38 -0.47
CA GLU A 118 11.66 -7.14 -1.47
C GLU A 118 11.91 -6.30 -2.71
N LYS A 119 13.06 -6.52 -3.35
CA LYS A 119 13.45 -5.76 -4.54
C LYS A 119 12.38 -5.87 -5.63
N SER A 120 11.83 -4.72 -6.03
CA SER A 120 10.87 -4.59 -7.11
C SER A 120 11.29 -3.42 -8.00
N ASP A 121 11.80 -3.75 -9.19
CA ASP A 121 12.23 -2.76 -10.15
C ASP A 121 11.02 -2.22 -10.94
N TRP A 122 10.90 -0.90 -11.02
CA TRP A 122 9.87 -0.27 -11.84
C TRP A 122 10.20 -0.43 -13.33
N ASN A 123 9.29 -1.04 -14.08
CA ASN A 123 9.40 -1.16 -15.53
C ASN A 123 8.15 -0.61 -16.22
N PHE A 124 8.33 0.45 -17.00
CA PHE A 124 7.23 1.10 -17.70
C PHE A 124 6.58 0.19 -18.77
N THR A 125 7.36 -0.69 -19.40
CA THR A 125 6.85 -1.57 -20.47
C THR A 125 5.86 -2.59 -19.92
N THR A 126 6.17 -3.22 -18.79
CA THR A 126 5.26 -4.19 -18.15
C THR A 126 4.02 -3.50 -17.59
N TYR A 127 4.19 -2.29 -17.04
CA TYR A 127 3.08 -1.46 -16.58
C TYR A 127 2.12 -1.09 -17.73
N ALA A 128 2.68 -0.61 -18.86
CA ALA A 128 1.90 -0.26 -20.04
C ALA A 128 1.16 -1.47 -20.63
N GLN A 129 1.77 -2.66 -20.62
CA GLN A 129 1.12 -3.90 -21.04
C GLN A 129 -0.08 -4.24 -20.14
N GLY A 130 0.07 -4.17 -18.82
CA GLY A 130 -1.03 -4.43 -17.88
C GLY A 130 -2.22 -3.48 -18.08
N CYS A 131 -1.94 -2.20 -18.31
CA CYS A 131 -2.97 -1.21 -18.64
C CYS A 131 -3.64 -1.47 -20.00
N GLN A 132 -2.86 -1.87 -21.00
CA GLN A 132 -3.38 -2.21 -22.32
C GLN A 132 -4.29 -3.45 -22.29
N GLU A 133 -3.95 -4.46 -21.49
CA GLU A 133 -4.74 -5.69 -21.34
C GLU A 133 -6.07 -5.44 -20.63
N ARG A 134 -6.06 -4.66 -19.54
CA ARG A 134 -7.28 -4.40 -18.75
C ARG A 134 -8.19 -3.37 -19.38
N TRP A 135 -7.62 -2.26 -19.84
CA TRP A 135 -8.37 -1.04 -20.18
C TRP A 135 -8.19 -0.61 -21.64
N LYS A 136 -7.33 -1.28 -22.42
CA LYS A 136 -7.02 -0.95 -23.83
C LYS A 136 -6.49 0.47 -24.02
N VAL A 137 -5.88 1.03 -22.98
CA VAL A 137 -5.27 2.36 -23.00
C VAL A 137 -3.77 2.26 -22.82
N THR A 138 -3.04 3.18 -23.47
CA THR A 138 -1.59 3.30 -23.31
C THR A 138 -1.28 4.47 -22.37
N PRO A 139 -0.61 4.23 -21.23
CA PRO A 139 -0.31 5.27 -20.25
C PRO A 139 0.62 6.34 -20.82
N ARG A 140 0.38 7.60 -20.46
CA ARG A 140 1.19 8.75 -20.89
C ARG A 140 1.97 9.33 -19.71
N PRO A 141 3.22 8.90 -19.47
CA PRO A 141 3.92 9.20 -18.21
C PRO A 141 4.22 10.69 -17.99
N LYS A 142 4.32 11.49 -19.07
CA LYS A 142 4.61 12.93 -18.97
C LYS A 142 3.34 13.81 -19.00
N MET A 143 2.15 13.22 -19.07
CA MET A 143 0.91 13.98 -19.23
C MET A 143 0.69 14.92 -18.05
N ALA A 144 0.81 14.42 -16.81
CA ALA A 144 0.70 15.23 -15.60
C ALA A 144 1.76 16.35 -15.55
N ASP A 145 3.01 16.06 -15.96
CA ASP A 145 4.07 17.06 -15.98
C ASP A 145 3.81 18.18 -17.00
N ILE A 146 3.25 17.85 -18.16
CA ILE A 146 2.92 18.80 -19.22
C ILE A 146 1.71 19.66 -18.81
N MET A 147 0.69 19.05 -18.21
CA MET A 147 -0.55 19.74 -17.84
C MET A 147 -0.39 20.63 -16.61
N TYR A 148 0.29 20.13 -15.58
CA TYR A 148 0.39 20.80 -14.28
C TYR A 148 1.75 21.48 -14.04
N GLY A 149 2.67 21.38 -14.99
CA GLY A 149 3.97 22.08 -14.93
C GLY A 149 4.98 21.48 -13.97
N SER A 150 4.65 20.37 -13.29
CA SER A 150 5.55 19.63 -12.39
C SER A 150 6.24 20.55 -11.37
N LYS A 151 7.57 20.67 -11.40
CA LYS A 151 8.35 21.55 -10.52
C LYS A 151 8.31 23.05 -10.90
N LYS A 152 7.70 23.43 -12.03
CA LYS A 152 7.67 24.81 -12.54
C LYS A 152 6.44 25.59 -12.05
N LEU A 153 6.22 25.61 -10.74
CA LEU A 153 5.04 26.25 -10.11
C LEU A 153 5.27 27.72 -9.71
N LYS A 154 6.35 28.36 -10.16
CA LYS A 154 6.70 29.74 -9.78
C LYS A 154 5.64 30.78 -10.16
N ALA A 155 4.84 30.50 -11.18
CA ALA A 155 3.76 31.38 -11.62
C ALA A 155 2.45 31.17 -10.83
N ALA A 156 2.36 30.11 -10.03
CA ALA A 156 1.19 29.85 -9.19
C ALA A 156 1.26 30.68 -7.90
N SER A 157 0.11 31.12 -7.41
CA SER A 157 -0.04 31.87 -6.16
C SER A 157 -1.22 31.34 -5.36
N ASN A 158 -1.26 31.61 -4.05
CA ASN A 158 -2.33 31.20 -3.14
C ASN A 158 -2.54 29.67 -3.01
N ILE A 159 -1.46 28.89 -3.07
CA ILE A 159 -1.51 27.43 -2.85
C ILE A 159 -0.77 27.10 -1.56
N ILE A 160 -1.46 26.44 -0.61
CA ILE A 160 -0.85 25.83 0.56
C ILE A 160 -0.79 24.33 0.27
N PHE A 161 0.43 23.79 0.17
CA PHE A 161 0.67 22.36 0.06
C PHE A 161 0.77 21.74 1.45
#